data_AF-A0A9X0UL01-F1
#
_entry.id   AF-A0A9X0UL01-F1
#
_cell.length_a   1.000
_cell.length_b   1.000
_cell.length_c   1.000
_cell.angle_alpha   90.00
_cell.angle_beta   90.00
_cell.angle_gamma   90.00
#
_symmetry.space_group_name_H-M   'P 1'
#
loop_
_entity.id
_entity.type
_entity.pdbx_description
1 polymer ?
#
loop_
_entity_poly.entity_id
_entity_poly.type
_entity_poly.pdbx_seq_one_letter_code
_entity_poly.pdbx_strand_id
1 'polypeptide(L)'
;MSYHPELSLLEAYAQGNVDACHGIALATHLEQCAHCRQVVKKFEEQQGEQLAALEQELSTDDWTGMLAEIITTPVPSASLPISESLPITIEVNGKSIAIPAALRRLIPADTKWRNFGGKVYSLPLHSEDKVRMSLMYINQAVSVPQHTHKGIESTLVLHGGFSDEEGHYEVGDFIQRDASICHAPQTDAGQDCLCLAILTEPMIFTQGVARVFNLFGKGMYP
;
A
#
# COMPACT_ATOMS: atom_id res chain seq x y z
N MET A 1 5.84 -15.42 1.75
CA MET A 1 5.28 -14.42 2.67
C MET A 1 5.53 -14.85 4.10
N SER A 2 6.45 -14.15 4.73
CA SER A 2 6.95 -14.35 6.09
C SER A 2 6.76 -13.11 6.96
N TYR A 3 6.49 -11.94 6.36
CA TYR A 3 6.34 -10.67 7.06
C TYR A 3 4.92 -10.13 6.92
N HIS A 4 4.34 -9.75 8.05
CA HIS A 4 2.96 -9.30 8.18
C HIS A 4 2.90 -7.92 8.84
N PRO A 5 1.84 -7.12 8.56
CA PRO A 5 1.60 -5.89 9.29
C PRO A 5 1.49 -6.14 10.80
N GLU A 6 1.85 -5.14 11.61
CA GLU A 6 1.64 -5.21 13.04
C GLU A 6 0.16 -5.41 13.38
N LEU A 7 -0.09 -6.12 14.49
CA LEU A 7 -1.46 -6.43 14.93
C LEU A 7 -2.29 -5.16 15.18
N SER A 8 -1.67 -4.13 15.75
CA SER A 8 -2.27 -2.81 16.00
C SER A 8 -2.75 -2.15 14.71
N LEU A 9 -2.00 -2.29 13.62
CA LEU A 9 -2.35 -1.74 12.31
C LEU A 9 -3.52 -2.52 11.66
N LEU A 10 -3.55 -3.85 11.81
CA LEU A 10 -4.69 -4.68 11.37
C LEU A 10 -5.97 -4.37 12.14
N GLU A 11 -5.87 -4.14 13.45
CA GLU A 11 -6.99 -3.72 14.29
C GLU A 11 -7.51 -2.34 13.88
N ALA A 12 -6.61 -1.36 13.70
CA ALA A 12 -6.98 -0.02 13.23
C ALA A 12 -7.67 -0.06 11.86
N TYR A 13 -7.23 -0.93 10.96
CA TYR A 13 -7.90 -1.18 9.67
C TYR A 13 -9.32 -1.70 9.84
N ALA A 14 -9.52 -2.72 10.68
CA ALA A 14 -10.85 -3.30 10.95
C ALA A 14 -11.82 -2.28 11.58
N GLN A 15 -11.30 -1.33 12.35
CA GLN A 15 -12.08 -0.25 12.96
C GLN A 15 -12.34 0.93 12.01
N GLY A 16 -11.71 0.97 10.83
CA GLY A 16 -11.77 2.12 9.92
C GLY A 16 -10.97 3.35 10.39
N ASN A 17 -10.01 3.17 11.30
CA ASN A 17 -9.22 4.23 11.94
C ASN A 17 -7.80 4.36 11.35
N VAL A 18 -7.62 3.97 10.09
CA VAL A 18 -6.34 4.02 9.39
C VAL A 18 -6.37 5.09 8.30
N ASP A 19 -5.23 5.71 7.99
CA ASP A 19 -5.15 6.64 6.85
C ASP A 19 -5.38 5.92 5.52
N ALA A 20 -5.76 6.68 4.48
CA ALA A 20 -6.12 6.11 3.20
C ALA A 20 -4.99 5.29 2.56
N CYS A 21 -3.73 5.73 2.71
CA CYS A 21 -2.57 5.05 2.11
C CYS A 21 -2.38 3.67 2.75
N HIS A 22 -2.33 3.60 4.08
CA HIS A 22 -2.22 2.32 4.78
C HIS A 22 -3.47 1.45 4.59
N GLY A 23 -4.67 2.04 4.53
CA GLY A 23 -5.89 1.30 4.20
C GLY A 23 -5.79 0.58 2.84
N ILE A 24 -5.26 1.25 1.82
CA ILE A 24 -5.03 0.67 0.49
C ILE A 24 -3.97 -0.43 0.53
N ALA A 25 -2.83 -0.20 1.21
CA ALA A 25 -1.77 -1.19 1.30
C ALA A 25 -2.19 -2.44 2.07
N LEU A 26 -2.96 -2.27 3.15
CA LEU A 26 -3.52 -3.39 3.91
C LEU A 26 -4.54 -4.15 3.08
N ALA A 27 -5.47 -3.47 2.38
CA ALA A 27 -6.37 -4.14 1.45
C ALA A 27 -5.60 -4.96 0.39
N THR A 28 -4.52 -4.38 -0.16
CA THR A 28 -3.63 -5.03 -1.13
C THR A 28 -2.92 -6.27 -0.55
N HIS A 29 -2.44 -6.19 0.69
CA HIS A 29 -1.83 -7.32 1.41
C HIS A 29 -2.87 -8.41 1.74
N LEU A 30 -4.06 -8.00 2.17
CA LEU A 30 -5.16 -8.90 2.52
C LEU A 30 -5.69 -9.69 1.32
N GLU A 31 -5.56 -9.19 0.08
CA GLU A 31 -5.87 -10.00 -1.11
C GLU A 31 -5.00 -11.26 -1.20
N GLN A 32 -3.76 -11.18 -0.74
CA GLN A 32 -2.74 -12.23 -0.90
C GLN A 32 -2.53 -13.03 0.40
N CYS A 33 -2.81 -12.46 1.57
CA CYS A 33 -2.53 -13.06 2.87
C CYS A 33 -3.76 -13.64 3.57
N ALA A 34 -3.91 -14.97 3.52
CA ALA A 34 -4.98 -15.67 4.23
C ALA A 34 -4.91 -15.52 5.76
N HIS A 35 -3.70 -15.47 6.32
CA HIS A 35 -3.49 -15.30 7.76
C HIS A 35 -4.03 -13.94 8.25
N CYS A 36 -3.58 -12.84 7.64
CA CYS A 36 -4.02 -11.50 8.01
C CYS A 36 -5.52 -11.29 7.75
N ARG A 37 -6.09 -11.90 6.70
CA ARG A 37 -7.55 -11.90 6.50
C ARG A 37 -8.32 -12.51 7.68
N GLN A 38 -7.83 -13.64 8.22
CA GLN A 38 -8.46 -14.26 9.38
C GLN A 38 -8.33 -13.40 10.64
N VAL A 39 -7.20 -12.69 10.80
CA VAL A 39 -7.00 -11.77 11.93
C VAL A 39 -7.95 -10.58 11.84
N VAL A 40 -8.01 -9.91 10.69
CA VAL A 40 -8.94 -8.78 10.47
C VAL A 40 -10.38 -9.21 10.66
N LYS A 41 -10.79 -10.37 10.12
CA LYS A 41 -12.15 -10.89 10.30
C LYS A 41 -12.55 -11.03 11.77
N LYS A 42 -11.62 -11.44 12.65
CA LYS A 42 -11.89 -11.55 14.09
C LYS A 42 -12.13 -10.18 14.72
N PHE A 43 -11.36 -9.17 14.33
CA PHE A 43 -11.59 -7.81 14.80
C PHE A 43 -12.93 -7.26 14.27
N GLU A 44 -13.26 -7.49 13.00
CA GLU A 44 -14.55 -7.09 12.41
C GLU A 44 -15.74 -7.77 13.13
N GLU A 45 -15.62 -9.07 13.45
CA GLU A 45 -16.62 -9.81 14.22
C GLU A 45 -16.83 -9.20 15.61
N GLN A 46 -15.74 -8.87 16.33
CA GLN A 46 -15.81 -8.22 17.64
C GLN A 46 -16.46 -6.83 17.56
N GLN A 47 -16.14 -6.05 16.54
CA GLN A 47 -16.77 -4.74 16.33
C GLN A 47 -18.25 -4.89 15.98
N GLY A 48 -18.62 -5.91 15.21
CA GLY A 48 -20.01 -6.25 14.91
C GLY A 48 -20.81 -6.63 16.16
N GLU A 49 -20.22 -7.43 17.06
CA GLU A 49 -20.83 -7.76 18.36
C GLU A 49 -21.03 -6.52 19.24
N GLN A 50 -20.03 -5.64 19.32
CA GLN A 50 -20.13 -4.39 20.06
C GLN A 50 -21.24 -3.50 19.49
N LEU A 51 -21.30 -3.34 18.16
CA LEU A 51 -22.33 -2.56 17.47
C LEU A 51 -23.73 -3.12 17.74
N ALA A 52 -23.89 -4.44 17.71
CA ALA A 52 -25.17 -5.11 17.97
C ALA A 52 -25.62 -4.99 19.44
N ALA A 53 -24.68 -4.84 20.37
CA ALA A 53 -24.96 -4.66 21.80
C ALA A 53 -25.29 -3.21 22.18
N LEU A 54 -25.10 -2.24 21.28
CA LEU A 54 -25.47 -0.85 21.53
C LEU A 54 -26.99 -0.74 21.68
N GLU A 55 -27.43 -0.11 22.77
CA GLU A 55 -28.83 0.27 22.93
C GLU A 55 -29.18 1.31 21.85
N GLN A 56 -30.09 0.95 20.96
CA GLN A 56 -30.59 1.86 19.92
C GLN A 56 -31.93 2.45 20.35
N GLU A 57 -32.05 3.77 20.26
CA GLU A 57 -33.36 4.41 20.26
C GLU A 57 -34.10 4.00 18.98
N LEU A 58 -35.38 3.66 19.09
CA LEU A 58 -36.22 3.36 17.93
C LEU A 58 -36.28 4.61 17.05
N SER A 59 -35.66 4.53 15.87
CA SER A 59 -35.65 5.61 14.89
C SER A 59 -37.07 5.95 14.45
N THR A 60 -37.38 7.24 14.43
CA THR A 60 -38.61 7.80 13.86
C THR A 60 -38.46 8.15 12.37
N ASP A 61 -37.41 7.65 11.71
CA ASP A 61 -37.13 7.97 10.31
C ASP A 61 -38.21 7.42 9.39
N ASP A 62 -38.38 8.06 8.23
CA ASP A 62 -39.32 7.62 7.20
C ASP A 62 -38.77 6.39 6.45
N TRP A 63 -38.89 5.23 7.09
CA TRP A 63 -38.55 3.94 6.50
C TRP A 63 -39.30 3.66 5.19
N THR A 64 -40.51 4.21 5.05
CA THR A 64 -41.33 4.05 3.83
C THR A 64 -40.75 4.87 2.69
N GLY A 65 -40.38 6.12 2.94
CA GLY A 65 -39.68 6.99 2.01
C GLY A 65 -38.33 6.41 1.57
N MET A 66 -37.51 5.92 2.52
CA MET A 66 -36.24 5.28 2.21
C MET A 66 -36.42 4.04 1.32
N LEU A 67 -37.41 3.18 1.64
CA LEU A 67 -37.73 2.03 0.79
C LEU A 67 -38.22 2.46 -0.60
N ALA A 68 -39.09 3.48 -0.67
CA ALA A 68 -39.59 4.02 -1.93
C ALA A 68 -38.45 4.57 -2.80
N GLU A 69 -37.47 5.25 -2.20
CA GLU A 69 -36.27 5.71 -2.88
C GLU A 69 -35.44 4.55 -3.42
N ILE A 70 -35.18 3.51 -2.61
CA ILE A 70 -34.43 2.32 -3.05
C ILE A 70 -35.10 1.64 -4.26
N ILE A 71 -36.41 1.43 -4.24
CA ILE A 71 -37.12 0.71 -5.32
C ILE A 71 -37.34 1.56 -6.58
N THR A 72 -37.33 2.90 -6.45
CA THR A 72 -37.45 3.81 -7.59
C THR A 72 -36.10 4.24 -8.15
N THR A 73 -35.01 4.01 -7.42
CA THR A 73 -33.64 4.25 -7.88
C THR A 73 -33.41 3.47 -9.18
N PRO A 74 -33.12 4.16 -10.30
CA PRO A 74 -32.86 3.49 -11.57
C PRO A 74 -31.66 2.56 -11.43
N VAL A 75 -31.85 1.27 -11.63
CA VAL A 75 -30.73 0.33 -11.74
C VAL A 75 -29.96 0.69 -13.01
N PRO A 76 -28.66 1.02 -12.93
CA PRO A 76 -27.87 1.26 -14.14
C PRO A 76 -27.94 0.01 -15.03
N SER A 77 -28.40 0.16 -16.28
CA SER A 77 -28.50 -0.95 -17.24
C SER A 77 -27.17 -1.63 -17.55
N ALA A 78 -26.05 -1.02 -17.17
CA ALA A 78 -24.80 -1.72 -17.02
C ALA A 78 -24.82 -2.42 -15.66
N SER A 79 -25.30 -3.67 -15.63
CA SER A 79 -24.67 -4.65 -14.76
C SER A 79 -23.20 -4.65 -15.18
N LEU A 80 -22.38 -3.82 -14.54
CA LEU A 80 -20.94 -4.06 -14.51
C LEU A 80 -20.88 -5.53 -14.09
N PRO A 81 -20.34 -6.44 -14.92
CA PRO A 81 -20.13 -7.78 -14.44
C PRO A 81 -19.45 -7.62 -13.09
N ILE A 82 -19.87 -8.42 -12.10
CA ILE A 82 -19.02 -8.74 -10.97
C ILE A 82 -17.86 -9.51 -11.61
N SER A 83 -17.01 -8.78 -12.33
CA SER A 83 -15.75 -9.25 -12.82
C SER A 83 -15.04 -9.47 -11.51
N GLU A 84 -14.76 -10.74 -11.21
CA GLU A 84 -13.55 -11.06 -10.47
C GLU A 84 -12.51 -10.04 -10.92
N SER A 85 -12.07 -9.22 -9.98
CA SER A 85 -11.32 -8.03 -10.29
C SER A 85 -9.99 -8.48 -10.86
N LEU A 86 -9.95 -8.64 -12.19
CA LEU A 86 -8.79 -9.16 -12.87
C LEU A 86 -7.62 -8.24 -12.54
N PRO A 87 -6.45 -8.80 -12.17
CA PRO A 87 -5.27 -8.01 -11.92
C PRO A 87 -5.02 -7.14 -13.16
N ILE A 88 -4.69 -5.88 -12.93
CA ILE A 88 -4.25 -5.02 -14.03
C ILE A 88 -2.76 -5.18 -14.22
N THR A 89 -2.29 -4.93 -15.43
CA THR A 89 -0.87 -5.00 -15.74
C THR A 89 -0.32 -3.59 -15.90
N ILE A 90 0.83 -3.34 -15.29
CA ILE A 90 1.58 -2.09 -15.46
C ILE A 90 2.87 -2.35 -16.24
N GLU A 91 3.28 -1.37 -17.03
CA GLU A 91 4.54 -1.39 -17.76
C GLU A 91 5.56 -0.51 -17.07
N VAL A 92 6.72 -1.07 -16.76
CA VAL A 92 7.85 -0.33 -16.18
C VAL A 92 9.16 -0.91 -16.67
N ASN A 93 10.05 -0.06 -17.20
CA ASN A 93 11.37 -0.47 -17.70
C ASN A 93 11.33 -1.67 -18.69
N GLY A 94 10.31 -1.71 -19.55
CA GLY A 94 10.12 -2.80 -20.54
C GLY A 94 9.59 -4.11 -19.95
N LYS A 95 9.13 -4.11 -18.70
CA LYS A 95 8.49 -5.24 -18.04
C LYS A 95 7.02 -5.00 -17.80
N SER A 96 6.24 -6.05 -18.03
CA SER A 96 4.81 -6.13 -17.80
C SER A 96 4.56 -6.85 -16.48
N ILE A 97 4.06 -6.15 -15.46
CA ILE A 97 3.87 -6.68 -14.10
C ILE A 97 2.39 -6.62 -13.72
N ALA A 98 1.82 -7.77 -13.36
CA ALA A 98 0.47 -7.85 -12.82
C ALA A 98 0.44 -7.31 -11.38
N ILE A 99 -0.58 -6.52 -11.06
CA ILE A 99 -0.76 -5.95 -9.72
C ILE A 99 -2.13 -6.27 -9.12
N PRO A 100 -2.25 -6.27 -7.79
CA PRO A 100 -3.49 -6.60 -7.10
C PRO A 100 -4.64 -5.63 -7.43
N ALA A 101 -5.87 -6.11 -7.24
CA ALA A 101 -7.08 -5.42 -7.65
C ALA A 101 -7.32 -4.12 -6.86
N ALA A 102 -6.97 -4.09 -5.58
CA ALA A 102 -7.08 -2.92 -4.70
C ALA A 102 -6.39 -1.68 -5.29
N LEU A 103 -5.30 -1.87 -6.05
CA LEU A 103 -4.56 -0.76 -6.66
C LEU A 103 -5.16 -0.29 -7.99
N ARG A 104 -6.08 -1.06 -8.59
CA ARG A 104 -6.58 -0.82 -9.96
C ARG A 104 -7.12 0.59 -10.19
N ARG A 105 -7.86 1.12 -9.21
CA ARG A 105 -8.50 2.45 -9.34
C ARG A 105 -7.55 3.61 -9.10
N LEU A 106 -6.37 3.34 -8.55
CA LEU A 106 -5.40 4.35 -8.15
C LEU A 106 -4.33 4.56 -9.20
N ILE A 107 -4.12 3.59 -10.08
CA ILE A 107 -3.13 3.70 -11.14
C ILE A 107 -3.70 4.55 -12.28
N PRO A 108 -3.10 5.70 -12.59
CA PRO A 108 -3.52 6.52 -13.71
C PRO A 108 -3.36 5.75 -15.02
N ALA A 109 -4.26 5.96 -15.98
CA ALA A 109 -4.13 5.37 -17.32
C ALA A 109 -2.85 5.81 -18.06
N ASP A 110 -2.35 7.02 -17.78
CA ASP A 110 -1.07 7.54 -18.28
C ASP A 110 -0.01 7.46 -17.16
N THR A 111 0.65 6.31 -17.04
CA THR A 111 1.68 6.08 -16.01
C THR A 111 3.00 6.76 -16.37
N LYS A 112 3.33 7.86 -15.69
CA LYS A 112 4.62 8.55 -15.84
C LYS A 112 5.57 8.24 -14.70
N TRP A 113 6.44 7.27 -14.91
CA TRP A 113 7.48 6.90 -13.97
C TRP A 113 8.57 7.97 -13.90
N ARG A 114 8.92 8.39 -12.68
CA ARG A 114 10.15 9.14 -12.42
C ARG A 114 11.31 8.16 -12.47
N ASN A 115 12.34 8.46 -13.26
CA ASN A 115 13.50 7.60 -13.45
C ASN A 115 14.71 8.15 -12.69
N PHE A 116 15.30 7.32 -11.84
CA PHE A 116 16.51 7.60 -11.08
C PHE A 116 17.67 6.75 -11.62
N GLY A 117 18.42 7.34 -12.56
CA GLY A 117 19.65 6.77 -13.09
C GLY A 117 19.49 5.45 -13.86
N GLY A 118 18.30 5.16 -14.39
CA GLY A 118 17.95 3.93 -15.09
C GLY A 118 17.82 2.70 -14.18
N LYS A 119 17.92 2.87 -12.87
CA LYS A 119 18.00 1.79 -11.89
C LYS A 119 16.78 1.69 -10.99
N VAL A 120 16.26 2.83 -10.55
CA VAL A 120 15.07 2.93 -9.70
C VAL A 120 14.04 3.80 -10.39
N TYR A 121 12.79 3.39 -10.31
CA TYR A 121 11.66 4.09 -10.90
C TYR A 121 10.60 4.30 -9.82
N SER A 122 9.98 5.48 -9.79
CA SER A 122 8.88 5.78 -8.86
C SER A 122 7.66 6.31 -9.59
N LEU A 123 6.50 5.76 -9.26
CA LEU A 123 5.19 6.24 -9.70
C LEU A 123 4.39 6.69 -8.47
N PRO A 124 4.28 8.00 -8.20
CA PRO A 124 3.41 8.50 -7.15
C PRO A 124 1.96 8.12 -7.43
N LEU A 125 1.27 7.55 -6.44
CA LEU A 125 -0.14 7.13 -6.57
C LEU A 125 -1.08 8.05 -5.81
N HIS A 126 -0.73 8.37 -4.56
CA HIS A 126 -1.56 9.18 -3.69
C HIS A 126 -0.70 9.96 -2.69
N SER A 127 -1.20 11.11 -2.26
CA SER A 127 -0.56 11.92 -1.23
C SER A 127 -1.66 12.62 -0.43
N GLU A 128 -1.69 12.37 0.86
CA GLU A 128 -2.63 13.00 1.81
C GLU A 128 -1.81 13.56 2.98
N ASP A 129 -1.95 14.86 3.23
CA ASP A 129 -1.16 15.60 4.22
C ASP A 129 0.35 15.31 4.14
N LYS A 130 0.89 14.55 5.11
CA LYS A 130 2.29 14.16 5.21
C LYS A 130 2.55 12.73 4.72
N VAL A 131 1.51 11.94 4.47
CA VAL A 131 1.61 10.56 4.05
C VAL A 131 1.62 10.49 2.52
N ARG A 132 2.66 9.85 1.98
CA ARG A 132 2.87 9.72 0.54
C ARG A 132 2.92 8.25 0.18
N MET A 133 2.19 7.86 -0.87
CA MET A 133 2.17 6.51 -1.38
C MET A 133 2.65 6.49 -2.83
N SER A 134 3.60 5.61 -3.13
CA SER A 134 4.13 5.43 -4.47
C SER A 134 4.43 3.96 -4.76
N LEU A 135 4.39 3.59 -6.04
CA LEU A 135 5.03 2.37 -6.49
C LEU A 135 6.51 2.66 -6.72
N MET A 136 7.36 1.76 -6.24
CA MET A 136 8.79 1.77 -6.48
C MET A 136 9.19 0.49 -7.21
N TYR A 137 9.82 0.67 -8.36
CA TYR A 137 10.43 -0.41 -9.11
C TYR A 137 11.95 -0.29 -9.02
N ILE A 138 12.60 -1.33 -8.53
CA ILE A 138 14.05 -1.44 -8.38
C ILE A 138 14.51 -2.52 -9.34
N ASN A 139 15.35 -2.15 -10.31
CA ASN A 139 15.88 -3.10 -11.29
C ASN A 139 16.81 -4.11 -10.61
N GLN A 140 17.12 -5.23 -11.28
CA GLN A 140 18.03 -6.25 -10.76
C GLN A 140 19.46 -5.75 -10.50
N ALA A 141 20.15 -6.36 -9.53
CA ALA A 141 21.52 -6.01 -9.14
C ALA A 141 21.69 -4.51 -8.82
N VAL A 142 20.70 -3.92 -8.17
CA VAL A 142 20.72 -2.51 -7.74
C VAL A 142 20.76 -2.46 -6.22
N SER A 143 21.65 -1.64 -5.68
CA SER A 143 21.67 -1.25 -4.27
C SER A 143 21.23 0.21 -4.15
N VAL A 144 20.20 0.44 -3.35
CA VAL A 144 19.72 1.77 -2.97
C VAL A 144 20.65 2.29 -1.87
N PRO A 145 21.17 3.53 -1.97
CA PRO A 145 22.07 4.07 -0.95
C PRO A 145 21.44 4.04 0.44
N GLN A 146 22.28 3.77 1.44
CA GLN A 146 21.80 3.64 2.81
C GLN A 146 21.08 4.91 3.27
N HIS A 147 19.91 4.72 3.85
CA HIS A 147 19.06 5.80 4.33
C HIS A 147 18.30 5.39 5.60
N THR A 148 17.73 6.39 6.26
CA THR A 148 16.79 6.26 7.36
C THR A 148 15.59 7.15 7.09
N HIS A 149 14.50 6.96 7.83
CA HIS A 149 13.26 7.71 7.68
C HIS A 149 13.04 8.62 8.89
N LYS A 150 12.47 9.81 8.71
CA LYS A 150 12.11 10.63 9.88
C LYS A 150 10.81 10.19 10.55
N GLY A 151 10.06 9.32 9.87
CA GLY A 151 8.77 8.79 10.30
C GLY A 151 8.73 7.29 10.02
N ILE A 152 7.56 6.80 9.64
CA ILE A 152 7.36 5.41 9.27
C ILE A 152 7.47 5.26 7.76
N GLU A 153 8.25 4.26 7.34
CA GLU A 153 8.19 3.67 6.01
C GLU A 153 7.48 2.32 6.11
N SER A 154 6.39 2.16 5.36
CA SER A 154 5.73 0.88 5.17
C SER A 154 5.94 0.42 3.73
N THR A 155 6.40 -0.82 3.55
CA THR A 155 6.73 -1.39 2.24
C THR A 155 5.98 -2.71 2.06
N LEU A 156 5.23 -2.84 0.97
CA LEU A 156 4.59 -4.09 0.54
C LEU A 156 5.19 -4.55 -0.78
N VAL A 157 5.79 -5.74 -0.81
CA VAL A 157 6.36 -6.31 -2.05
C VAL A 157 5.24 -6.85 -2.94
N LEU A 158 5.19 -6.40 -4.19
CA LEU A 158 4.18 -6.76 -5.19
C LEU A 158 4.73 -7.67 -6.29
N HIS A 159 6.03 -7.58 -6.58
CA HIS A 159 6.72 -8.42 -7.56
C HIS A 159 8.18 -8.63 -7.16
N GLY A 160 8.70 -9.83 -7.42
CA GLY A 160 10.08 -10.20 -7.16
C GLY A 160 10.43 -10.09 -5.68
N GLY A 161 11.55 -9.46 -5.37
CA GLY A 161 12.03 -9.35 -3.99
C GLY A 161 13.28 -8.48 -3.84
N PHE A 162 13.59 -8.14 -2.60
CA PHE A 162 14.80 -7.41 -2.23
C PHE A 162 15.30 -7.90 -0.86
N SER A 163 16.54 -7.56 -0.54
CA SER A 163 17.14 -7.80 0.78
C SER A 163 17.66 -6.50 1.38
N ASP A 164 17.76 -6.46 2.69
CA ASP A 164 18.45 -5.41 3.45
C ASP A 164 19.22 -6.03 4.62
N GLU A 165 19.67 -5.21 5.57
CA GLU A 165 20.40 -5.62 6.76
C GLU A 165 19.61 -6.53 7.71
N GLU A 166 18.28 -6.53 7.65
CA GLU A 166 17.40 -7.28 8.54
C GLU A 166 16.84 -8.57 7.91
N GLY A 167 16.84 -8.68 6.58
CA GLY A 167 16.35 -9.90 5.95
C GLY A 167 16.18 -9.85 4.44
N HIS A 168 15.43 -10.84 3.96
CA HIS A 168 15.04 -11.01 2.57
C HIS A 168 13.51 -10.98 2.49
N TYR A 169 12.99 -10.22 1.54
CA TYR A 169 11.56 -9.96 1.39
C TYR A 169 11.09 -10.30 -0.02
N GLU A 170 10.00 -11.04 -0.09
CA GLU A 170 9.41 -11.52 -1.33
C GLU A 170 7.95 -11.04 -1.46
N VAL A 171 7.34 -11.31 -2.61
CA VAL A 171 5.94 -10.96 -2.90
C VAL A 171 5.00 -11.28 -1.73
N GLY A 172 4.22 -10.27 -1.34
CA GLY A 172 3.25 -10.33 -0.25
C GLY A 172 3.81 -9.86 1.10
N ASP A 173 5.12 -9.82 1.29
CA ASP A 173 5.73 -9.37 2.53
C ASP A 173 5.44 -7.88 2.79
N PHE A 174 5.02 -7.60 4.02
CA PHE A 174 4.75 -6.25 4.51
C PHE A 174 5.74 -5.89 5.61
N ILE A 175 6.47 -4.79 5.41
CA ILE A 175 7.59 -4.36 6.24
C ILE A 175 7.28 -2.96 6.76
N GLN A 176 7.54 -2.70 8.05
CA GLN A 176 7.52 -1.36 8.62
C GLN A 176 8.88 -1.01 9.21
N ARG A 177 9.35 0.21 8.92
CA ARG A 177 10.62 0.75 9.37
C ARG A 177 10.41 2.14 9.94
N ASP A 178 11.10 2.46 11.03
CA ASP A 178 11.07 3.77 11.65
C ASP A 178 12.44 4.47 11.58
N ALA A 179 12.54 5.61 12.27
CA ALA A 179 13.76 6.42 12.29
C ALA A 179 14.96 5.78 13.00
N SER A 180 14.77 4.68 13.73
CA SER A 180 15.86 3.97 14.39
C SER A 180 16.63 3.06 13.43
N ILE A 181 16.04 2.75 12.26
CA ILE A 181 16.59 1.80 11.31
C ILE A 181 17.30 2.55 10.18
N CYS A 182 18.53 2.13 9.89
CA CYS A 182 19.28 2.52 8.70
C CYS A 182 19.42 1.30 7.81
N HIS A 183 18.98 1.40 6.56
CA HIS A 183 18.99 0.26 5.65
C HIS A 183 19.40 0.60 4.23
N ALA A 184 19.89 -0.40 3.50
CA ALA A 184 20.33 -0.32 2.12
C ALA A 184 19.66 -1.42 1.28
N PRO A 185 18.40 -1.20 0.84
CA PRO A 185 17.68 -2.16 0.01
C PRO A 185 18.46 -2.54 -1.24
N GLN A 186 18.57 -3.84 -1.50
CA GLN A 186 19.27 -4.37 -2.66
C GLN A 186 18.50 -5.50 -3.32
N THR A 187 18.55 -5.53 -4.65
CA THR A 187 17.99 -6.60 -5.47
C THR A 187 19.10 -7.52 -5.96
N ASP A 188 18.81 -8.83 -6.02
CA ASP A 188 19.77 -9.82 -6.49
C ASP A 188 19.95 -9.79 -8.02
N ALA A 189 20.99 -10.46 -8.51
CA ALA A 189 21.16 -10.65 -9.95
C ALA A 189 20.02 -11.53 -10.51
N GLY A 190 19.37 -11.09 -11.59
CA GLY A 190 18.23 -11.79 -12.18
C GLY A 190 16.87 -11.51 -11.52
N GLN A 191 16.83 -10.78 -10.39
CA GLN A 191 15.60 -10.47 -9.66
C GLN A 191 15.45 -8.95 -9.54
N ASP A 192 14.34 -8.42 -10.03
CA ASP A 192 13.88 -7.05 -9.79
C ASP A 192 12.83 -7.04 -8.68
N CYS A 193 12.45 -5.84 -8.23
CA CYS A 193 11.43 -5.67 -7.20
C CYS A 193 10.46 -4.57 -7.61
N LEU A 194 9.15 -4.85 -7.48
CA LEU A 194 8.12 -3.83 -7.42
C LEU A 194 7.55 -3.84 -6.00
N CYS A 195 7.53 -2.69 -5.35
CA CYS A 195 6.89 -2.54 -4.05
C CYS A 195 5.97 -1.31 -4.02
N LEU A 196 4.96 -1.37 -3.16
CA LEU A 196 4.18 -0.23 -2.72
C LEU A 196 4.85 0.34 -1.48
N ALA A 197 5.30 1.58 -1.56
CA ALA A 197 5.96 2.29 -0.47
C ALA A 197 5.06 3.41 0.06
N ILE A 198 4.90 3.47 1.38
CA ILE A 198 4.19 4.53 2.11
C ILE A 198 5.18 5.21 3.05
N LEU A 199 5.28 6.53 2.95
CA LEU A 199 6.20 7.34 3.73
C LEU A 199 5.43 8.43 4.46
N THR A 200 5.50 8.47 5.80
CA THR A 200 4.87 9.53 6.60
C THR A 200 5.74 10.78 6.74
N GLU A 201 7.05 10.63 6.54
CA GLU A 201 8.02 11.73 6.46
C GLU A 201 9.10 11.35 5.42
N PRO A 202 9.87 12.31 4.88
CA PRO A 202 10.91 12.02 3.89
C PRO A 202 12.06 11.18 4.44
N MET A 203 12.66 10.36 3.58
CA MET A 203 13.91 9.68 3.86
C MET A 203 15.11 10.64 3.89
N ILE A 204 16.18 10.22 4.58
CA ILE A 204 17.46 10.91 4.66
C ILE A 204 18.58 9.92 4.34
N PHE A 205 19.42 10.22 3.36
CA PHE A 205 20.62 9.41 3.10
C PHE A 205 21.63 9.59 4.23
N THR A 206 22.15 8.47 4.77
CA THR A 206 23.02 8.46 5.94
C THR A 206 24.50 8.31 5.58
N GLN A 207 24.83 7.81 4.39
CA GLN A 207 26.21 7.51 4.00
C GLN A 207 26.63 8.07 2.62
N GLY A 208 27.95 8.28 2.48
CA GLY A 208 28.61 8.58 1.22
C GLY A 208 28.24 9.91 0.56
N VAL A 209 28.53 10.01 -0.74
CA VAL A 209 28.21 11.18 -1.58
C VAL A 209 26.70 11.41 -1.68
N ALA A 210 25.88 10.39 -1.43
CA ALA A 210 24.43 10.50 -1.43
C ALA A 210 23.89 11.50 -0.40
N ARG A 211 24.64 11.78 0.68
CA ARG A 211 24.26 12.80 1.67
C ARG A 211 24.14 14.21 1.09
N VAL A 212 24.86 14.51 0.00
CA VAL A 212 24.78 15.81 -0.69
C VAL A 212 23.38 16.07 -1.22
N PHE A 213 22.66 15.00 -1.59
CA PHE A 213 21.29 15.08 -2.07
C PHE A 213 20.27 15.51 -1.00
N ASN A 214 20.59 15.36 0.29
CA ASN A 214 19.74 15.85 1.38
C ASN A 214 19.59 17.39 1.37
N LEU A 215 20.51 18.11 0.73
CA LEU A 215 20.50 19.58 0.63
C LEU A 215 19.54 20.12 -0.44
N PHE A 216 19.13 19.28 -1.40
CA PHE A 216 18.35 19.71 -2.57
C PHE A 216 16.83 19.55 -2.41
N GLY A 217 16.34 19.40 -1.17
CA GLY A 217 14.94 19.59 -0.82
C GLY A 217 14.10 18.33 -0.68
N LYS A 218 13.07 18.45 0.17
CA LYS A 218 12.08 17.41 0.49
C LYS A 218 11.25 17.09 -0.76
N GLY A 219 11.24 15.81 -1.19
CA GLY A 219 10.34 15.32 -2.26
C GLY A 219 10.96 15.09 -3.64
N MET A 220 12.28 15.27 -3.82
CA MET A 220 12.96 14.90 -5.08
C MET A 220 13.24 13.41 -5.20
N TYR A 221 13.34 12.71 -4.07
CA TYR A 221 13.49 11.26 -4.00
C TYR A 221 12.14 10.67 -3.56
N PRO A 222 11.88 9.38 -3.86
CA PRO A 222 10.65 8.70 -3.48
C PRO A 222 10.19 9.08 -2.05
#